data_AF-X0PIU3-F1
#
_entry.id   AF-X0PIU3-F1
#
_cell.length_a   1.000
_cell.length_b   1.000
_cell.length_c   1.000
_cell.angle_alpha   90.00
_cell.angle_beta   90.00
_cell.angle_gamma   90.00
#
_symmetry.space_group_name_H-M   'P 1'
#
loop_
_entity.id
_entity.type
_entity.pdbx_description
1 polymer ?
#
loop_
_entity_poly.entity_id
_entity_poly.type
_entity_poly.pdbx_seq_one_letter_code
_entity_poly.pdbx_strand_id
1 'polypeptide(L)'
;MKRKYLFSILLPLIALFSLCASNQKVKAATFKNYDQFYAYDSVTTIDGTWGANLFINNDSNKQFDKILPKDSQWQIYGYTKRKDGFYYWAGGDQWIQANQARVPVGNESDAVLNVVAKFGEDDNPKTYWIPVHIFPEAKNGYRGGYWGTDYWWVRDAGPEFGSYRDSYIIYPDGNTTKLKIGDPTVG
;
A
#
# COMPACT_ATOMS: atom_id res chain seq x y z
N MET A 1 -65.68 9.85 21.73
CA MET A 1 -65.68 8.58 20.97
C MET A 1 -65.99 8.86 19.51
N LYS A 2 -64.99 8.69 18.62
CA LYS A 2 -65.05 8.24 17.21
C LYS A 2 -63.75 8.67 16.51
N ARG A 3 -62.80 7.73 16.43
CA ARG A 3 -61.55 7.81 15.66
C ARG A 3 -61.88 7.87 14.17
N LYS A 4 -61.17 8.70 13.41
CA LYS A 4 -60.97 8.51 11.96
C LYS A 4 -59.47 8.40 11.73
N TYR A 5 -59.05 7.21 11.32
CA TYR A 5 -57.70 6.88 10.90
C TYR A 5 -57.45 7.46 9.51
N LEU A 6 -56.40 8.26 9.36
CA LEU A 6 -55.84 8.58 8.04
C LEU A 6 -54.53 7.81 7.90
N PHE A 7 -54.59 6.75 7.11
CA PHE A 7 -53.47 5.97 6.60
C PHE A 7 -53.34 6.32 5.11
N SER A 8 -52.23 6.92 4.69
CA SER A 8 -51.78 7.09 3.30
C SER A 8 -50.31 7.52 3.36
N ILE A 9 -49.36 6.58 3.37
CA ILE A 9 -48.58 6.08 2.21
C ILE A 9 -47.87 7.22 1.45
N LEU A 10 -46.55 7.34 1.60
CA LEU A 10 -45.66 7.56 0.45
C LEU A 10 -44.24 7.02 0.72
N LEU A 11 -43.72 6.37 -0.33
CA LEU A 11 -42.58 5.48 -0.46
C LEU A 11 -41.21 5.98 0.06
N PRO A 12 -40.28 5.04 0.33
CA PRO A 12 -38.89 5.35 0.63
C PRO A 12 -38.16 5.79 -0.65
N LEU A 13 -37.67 7.03 -0.67
CA LEU A 13 -36.74 7.52 -1.69
C LEU A 13 -35.32 7.05 -1.36
N ILE A 14 -35.09 5.74 -1.41
CA ILE A 14 -33.75 5.13 -1.28
C ILE A 14 -33.55 4.24 -2.50
N ALA A 15 -33.23 4.87 -3.63
CA ALA A 15 -32.74 4.15 -4.80
C ALA A 15 -31.93 5.12 -5.69
N LEU A 16 -30.78 4.63 -6.14
CA LEU A 16 -29.87 5.22 -7.13
C LEU A 16 -28.93 6.34 -6.67
N PHE A 17 -27.91 5.97 -5.88
CA PHE A 17 -26.54 6.46 -6.12
C PHE A 17 -25.55 5.34 -5.77
N SER A 18 -25.64 4.25 -6.51
CA SER A 18 -24.65 3.17 -6.47
C SER A 18 -24.50 2.65 -7.88
N LEU A 19 -23.61 3.26 -8.67
CA LEU A 19 -23.00 2.68 -9.89
C LEU A 19 -22.15 3.74 -10.60
N CYS A 20 -21.04 4.14 -9.97
CA CYS A 20 -19.83 4.58 -10.67
C CYS A 20 -18.62 4.23 -9.81
N ALA A 21 -18.47 2.95 -9.47
CA ALA A 21 -17.13 2.44 -9.12
C ALA A 21 -16.33 2.42 -10.41
N SER A 22 -15.72 3.56 -10.75
CA SER A 22 -14.70 3.59 -11.79
C SER A 22 -13.62 2.60 -11.39
N ASN A 23 -13.30 1.63 -12.26
CA ASN A 23 -12.06 0.87 -12.19
C ASN A 23 -10.90 1.87 -12.33
N GLN A 24 -10.53 2.54 -11.24
CA GLN A 24 -9.35 3.40 -11.20
C GLN A 24 -8.16 2.47 -11.29
N LYS A 25 -7.61 2.36 -12.51
CA LYS A 25 -6.23 1.96 -12.69
C LYS A 25 -5.41 2.94 -11.85
N VAL A 26 -4.86 2.51 -10.71
CA VAL A 26 -3.99 3.37 -9.94
C VAL A 26 -2.75 3.60 -10.80
N LYS A 27 -2.61 4.81 -11.33
CA LYS A 27 -1.42 5.18 -12.08
C LYS A 27 -0.25 5.15 -11.11
N ALA A 28 0.83 4.47 -11.50
CA ALA A 28 2.13 4.45 -10.79
C ALA A 28 2.72 5.86 -10.48
N ALA A 29 2.10 6.93 -10.98
CA ALA A 29 2.44 8.32 -10.68
C ALA A 29 2.27 8.71 -9.20
N THR A 30 1.41 8.01 -8.44
CA THR A 30 1.09 8.40 -7.05
C THR A 30 2.29 8.33 -6.09
N PHE A 31 3.31 7.53 -6.38
CA PHE A 31 4.42 7.33 -5.44
C PHE A 31 5.69 8.11 -5.80
N LYS A 32 5.75 8.72 -6.99
CA LYS A 32 7.01 9.22 -7.56
C LYS A 32 7.39 10.63 -7.14
N ASN A 33 6.43 11.48 -6.78
CA ASN A 33 6.72 12.88 -6.51
C ASN A 33 7.41 13.05 -5.15
N TYR A 34 8.62 13.63 -5.20
CA TYR A 34 9.33 14.06 -4.02
C TYR A 34 8.58 15.18 -3.30
N ASP A 35 8.68 15.18 -1.98
CA ASP A 35 8.21 16.24 -1.10
C ASP A 35 6.70 16.51 -1.14
N GLN A 36 5.94 15.62 -1.78
CA GLN A 36 4.48 15.64 -1.80
C GLN A 36 3.92 14.78 -0.67
N PHE A 37 2.98 15.36 0.08
CA PHE A 37 2.21 14.64 1.09
C PHE A 37 1.01 13.93 0.48
N TYR A 38 0.82 12.67 0.87
CA TYR A 38 -0.33 11.86 0.51
C TYR A 38 -1.07 11.46 1.78
N ALA A 39 -2.33 11.86 1.91
CA ALA A 39 -3.18 11.39 3.00
C ALA A 39 -3.39 9.88 2.86
N TYR A 40 -3.18 9.15 3.96
CA TYR A 40 -3.23 7.70 3.99
C TYR A 40 -3.48 7.25 5.42
N ASP A 41 -4.72 6.85 5.71
CA ASP A 41 -5.15 6.45 7.05
C ASP A 41 -5.01 4.93 7.21
N SER A 42 -4.09 4.51 8.08
CA SER A 42 -3.78 3.08 8.29
C SER A 42 -3.06 2.88 9.63
N VAL A 43 -2.95 1.62 10.04
CA VAL A 43 -2.02 1.21 11.10
C VAL A 43 -0.78 0.62 10.45
N THR A 44 0.42 1.07 10.83
CA THR A 44 1.68 0.45 10.42
C THR A 44 2.22 -0.45 11.53
N THR A 45 2.85 -1.56 11.15
CA THR A 45 3.57 -2.45 12.06
C THR A 45 5.06 -2.30 11.84
N ILE A 46 5.82 -2.03 12.90
CA ILE A 46 7.27 -1.89 12.84
C ILE A 46 7.91 -3.27 12.60
N ASP A 47 8.66 -3.41 11.51
CA ASP A 47 9.19 -4.70 11.07
C ASP A 47 10.71 -4.75 10.92
N GLY A 48 11.39 -3.61 11.04
CA GLY A 48 12.84 -3.52 11.07
C GLY A 48 13.46 -4.43 12.14
N THR A 49 14.65 -4.96 11.87
CA THR A 49 15.36 -5.89 12.77
C THR A 49 15.51 -5.35 14.19
N TRP A 50 15.73 -4.03 14.30
CA TRP A 50 15.96 -3.33 15.57
C TRP A 50 14.84 -2.35 15.94
N GLY A 51 13.71 -2.39 15.22
CA GLY A 51 12.67 -1.36 15.29
C GLY A 51 12.72 -0.40 14.10
N ALA A 52 12.07 0.77 14.26
CA ALA A 52 12.06 1.83 13.26
C ALA A 52 12.49 3.18 13.84
N ASN A 53 13.24 3.95 13.06
CA ASN A 53 13.61 5.32 13.42
C ASN A 53 12.38 6.23 13.33
N LEU A 54 12.14 6.99 14.40
CA LEU A 54 11.21 8.10 14.43
C LEU A 54 11.98 9.41 14.33
N PHE A 55 11.51 10.32 13.49
CA PHE A 55 12.08 11.63 13.28
C PHE A 55 11.09 12.74 13.64
N ILE A 56 11.61 13.87 14.11
CA ILE A 56 10.91 15.15 14.17
C ILE A 56 11.23 15.92 12.88
N ASN A 57 10.23 16.56 12.29
CA ASN A 57 10.25 17.08 10.93
C ASN A 57 10.49 15.99 9.89
N ASN A 58 10.31 16.36 8.63
CA ASN A 58 10.54 15.46 7.50
C ASN A 58 11.02 16.26 6.29
N ASP A 59 12.07 17.03 6.48
CA ASP A 59 12.74 17.80 5.43
C ASP A 59 14.26 17.54 5.50
N SER A 60 15.07 18.42 4.92
CA SER A 60 16.53 18.33 5.00
C SER A 60 17.10 18.49 6.41
N ASN A 61 16.31 18.96 7.37
CA ASN A 61 16.68 19.20 8.77
C ASN A 61 16.02 18.20 9.72
N LYS A 62 15.49 17.07 9.21
CA LYS A 62 14.87 16.02 10.04
C LYS A 62 15.81 15.60 11.17
N GLN A 63 15.26 15.49 12.38
CA GLN A 63 16.02 15.16 13.58
C GLN A 63 15.58 13.80 14.09
N PHE A 64 16.53 12.92 14.37
CA PHE A 64 16.22 11.65 15.03
C PHE A 64 15.63 11.93 16.43
N ASP A 65 14.50 11.29 16.75
CA ASP A 65 13.85 11.34 18.06
C ASP A 65 14.21 10.07 18.86
N LYS A 66 13.73 8.92 18.38
CA LYS A 66 13.87 7.63 19.07
C LYS A 66 13.67 6.45 18.12
N ILE A 67 13.90 5.25 18.65
CA ILE A 67 13.56 3.99 17.98
C ILE A 67 12.21 3.50 18.50
N LEU A 68 11.29 3.20 17.57
CA LEU A 68 10.04 2.50 17.84
C LEU A 68 10.30 1.00 17.98
N PRO A 69 9.75 0.32 19.00
CA PRO A 69 9.99 -1.11 19.19
C PRO A 69 9.53 -1.95 18.00
N LYS A 70 10.28 -3.02 17.70
CA LYS A 70 9.86 -4.04 16.74
C LYS A 70 8.48 -4.61 17.13
N ASP A 71 7.67 -4.90 16.13
CA ASP A 71 6.30 -5.44 16.23
C ASP A 71 5.29 -4.52 16.95
N SER A 72 5.69 -3.29 17.29
CA SER A 72 4.74 -2.28 17.73
C SER A 72 3.89 -1.76 16.57
N GLN A 73 2.66 -1.34 16.89
CA GLN A 73 1.69 -0.82 15.94
C GLN A 73 1.45 0.66 16.17
N TRP A 74 1.39 1.43 15.09
CA TRP A 74 1.26 2.88 15.13
C TRP A 74 0.22 3.35 14.11
N GLN A 75 -0.67 4.25 14.52
CA GLN A 75 -1.55 4.93 13.57
C GLN A 75 -0.69 5.85 12.69
N ILE A 76 -0.95 5.82 11.39
CA ILE A 76 -0.38 6.73 10.41
C ILE A 76 -1.51 7.40 9.63
N TYR A 77 -1.26 8.63 9.22
CA TYR A 77 -2.27 9.48 8.57
C TYR A 77 -1.84 9.96 7.17
N GLY A 78 -0.62 9.61 6.77
CA GLY A 78 -0.10 9.93 5.46
C GLY A 78 1.32 9.44 5.25
N TYR A 79 1.84 9.71 4.07
CA TYR A 79 3.23 9.44 3.72
C TYR A 79 3.79 10.48 2.76
N THR A 80 5.12 10.50 2.64
CA THR A 80 5.87 11.31 1.67
C THR A 80 7.05 10.53 1.14
N LYS A 81 7.42 10.75 -0.12
CA LYS A 81 8.73 10.37 -0.66
C LYS A 81 9.73 11.50 -0.47
N ARG A 82 10.90 11.20 0.08
CA ARG A 82 12.08 12.08 0.18
C ARG A 82 13.25 11.45 -0.56
N LYS A 83 14.30 12.23 -0.82
CA LYS A 83 15.51 11.76 -1.53
C LYS A 83 16.16 10.53 -0.87
N ASP A 84 16.00 10.39 0.43
CA ASP A 84 16.55 9.32 1.25
C ASP A 84 15.56 8.19 1.58
N GLY A 85 14.33 8.25 1.06
CA GLY A 85 13.34 7.18 1.18
C GLY A 85 11.94 7.68 1.52
N PHE A 86 11.07 6.75 1.88
CA PHE A 86 9.70 7.02 2.26
C PHE A 86 9.55 7.19 3.78
N TYR A 87 8.58 8.00 4.18
CA TYR A 87 8.27 8.27 5.58
C TYR A 87 6.77 8.24 5.80
N TYR A 88 6.33 7.59 6.88
CA TYR A 88 4.95 7.59 7.34
C TYR A 88 4.73 8.65 8.42
N TRP A 89 3.67 9.44 8.31
CA TRP A 89 3.33 10.47 9.29
C TRP A 89 2.51 9.88 10.44
N ALA A 90 3.06 9.89 11.66
CA ALA A 90 2.45 9.33 12.86
C ALA A 90 1.59 10.35 13.65
N GLY A 91 1.40 11.56 13.10
CA GLY A 91 0.71 12.68 13.76
C GLY A 91 1.68 13.70 14.36
N GLY A 92 1.18 14.91 14.64
CA GLY A 92 2.02 16.02 15.05
C GLY A 92 3.11 16.30 14.02
N ASP A 93 4.36 16.30 14.45
CA ASP A 93 5.53 16.44 13.56
C ASP A 93 6.43 15.19 13.58
N GLN A 94 5.83 14.01 13.79
CA GLN A 94 6.55 12.75 13.93
C GLN A 94 6.45 11.88 12.68
N TRP A 95 7.60 11.35 12.24
CA TRP A 95 7.73 10.63 10.97
C TRP A 95 8.52 9.34 11.13
N ILE A 96 7.90 8.22 10.76
CA ILE A 96 8.47 6.88 10.83
C ILE A 96 9.19 6.57 9.52
N GLN A 97 10.42 6.07 9.58
CA GLN A 97 11.13 5.61 8.40
C GLN A 97 10.45 4.37 7.79
N ALA A 98 9.91 4.51 6.57
CA ALA A 98 8.96 3.54 6.05
C ALA A 98 9.59 2.21 5.62
N ASN A 99 10.91 2.15 5.36
CA ASN A 99 11.59 0.88 5.03
C ASN A 99 11.80 -0.04 6.25
N GLN A 100 11.43 0.42 7.44
CA GLN A 100 11.49 -0.31 8.72
C GLN A 100 10.08 -0.62 9.27
N ALA A 101 9.05 -0.40 8.45
CA ALA A 101 7.67 -0.66 8.80
C ALA A 101 6.89 -1.20 7.59
N ARG A 102 5.78 -1.89 7.87
CA ARG A 102 4.85 -2.40 6.87
C ARG A 102 3.44 -1.94 7.15
N VAL A 103 2.61 -1.85 6.11
CA VAL A 103 1.19 -1.51 6.25
C VAL A 103 0.33 -2.65 5.72
N PRO A 104 -0.85 -2.92 6.32
CA PRO A 104 -1.81 -3.88 5.79
C PRO A 104 -2.13 -3.59 4.33
N VAL A 105 -2.45 -4.64 3.58
CA VAL A 105 -2.72 -4.55 2.15
C VAL A 105 -4.18 -4.89 1.88
N GLY A 106 -4.98 -3.84 1.63
CA GLY A 106 -6.38 -3.97 1.22
C GLY A 106 -6.58 -3.79 -0.28
N ASN A 107 -5.63 -3.17 -0.99
CA ASN A 107 -5.74 -2.89 -2.42
C ASN A 107 -4.38 -2.84 -3.14
N GLU A 108 -4.41 -2.58 -4.45
CA GLU A 108 -3.22 -2.53 -5.31
C GLU A 108 -2.21 -1.44 -4.92
N SER A 109 -2.69 -0.29 -4.42
CA SER A 109 -1.85 0.81 -3.98
C SER A 109 -1.05 0.45 -2.74
N ASP A 110 -1.68 -0.22 -1.78
CA ASP A 110 -1.03 -0.63 -0.52
C ASP A 110 0.08 -1.65 -0.79
N ALA A 111 -0.16 -2.57 -1.74
CA ALA A 111 0.85 -3.54 -2.17
C ALA A 111 2.06 -2.83 -2.79
N VAL A 112 1.83 -1.87 -3.68
CA VAL A 112 2.92 -1.07 -4.28
C VAL A 112 3.63 -0.23 -3.22
N LEU A 113 2.90 0.39 -2.29
CA LEU A 113 3.46 1.20 -1.21
C LEU A 113 4.45 0.39 -0.35
N ASN A 114 4.09 -0.83 0.05
CA ASN A 114 5.01 -1.69 0.79
C ASN A 114 6.30 -2.01 0.02
N VAL A 115 6.22 -2.17 -1.30
CA VAL A 115 7.41 -2.40 -2.15
C VAL A 115 8.30 -1.16 -2.20
N VAL A 116 7.74 -0.02 -2.61
CA VAL A 116 8.54 1.20 -2.81
C VAL A 116 9.08 1.76 -1.49
N ALA A 117 8.31 1.63 -0.40
CA ALA A 117 8.76 2.04 0.91
C ALA A 117 9.94 1.19 1.39
N LYS A 118 9.90 -0.13 1.15
CA LYS A 118 10.91 -1.06 1.67
C LYS A 118 12.17 -1.17 0.83
N PHE A 119 12.03 -1.18 -0.49
CA PHE A 119 13.14 -1.40 -1.42
C PHE A 119 13.55 -0.16 -2.20
N GLY A 120 12.84 0.97 -2.02
CA GLY A 120 13.02 2.15 -2.81
C GLY A 120 12.35 2.05 -4.18
N GLU A 121 12.52 3.09 -4.98
CA GLU A 121 11.97 3.20 -6.33
C GLU A 121 13.04 3.84 -7.24
N ASP A 122 13.15 3.36 -8.48
CA ASP A 122 13.98 4.01 -9.52
C ASP A 122 13.36 5.37 -9.90
N ASP A 123 14.18 6.42 -9.98
CA ASP A 123 13.79 7.76 -10.41
C ASP A 123 13.38 7.85 -11.89
N ASN A 124 13.57 6.79 -12.66
CA ASN A 124 13.15 6.73 -14.04
C ASN A 124 11.63 6.92 -14.16
N PRO A 125 11.15 8.01 -14.80
CA PRO A 125 9.72 8.29 -14.90
C PRO A 125 8.98 7.26 -15.76
N LYS A 126 9.70 6.47 -16.58
CA LYS A 126 9.14 5.47 -17.49
C LYS A 126 8.93 4.10 -16.85
N THR A 127 9.47 3.83 -15.66
CA THR A 127 9.17 2.60 -14.92
C THR A 127 7.75 2.66 -14.38
N TYR A 128 7.09 1.51 -14.27
CA TYR A 128 5.77 1.43 -13.66
C TYR A 128 5.59 0.12 -12.91
N TRP A 129 4.82 0.18 -11.84
CA TRP A 129 4.51 -0.98 -11.01
C TRP A 129 3.30 -1.72 -11.60
N ILE A 130 3.42 -3.04 -11.75
CA ILE A 130 2.32 -3.92 -12.15
C ILE A 130 1.93 -4.81 -10.98
N PRO A 131 0.95 -4.39 -10.16
CA PRO A 131 0.35 -5.24 -9.12
C PRO A 131 -0.61 -6.25 -9.76
N VAL A 132 -0.53 -7.51 -9.32
CA VAL A 132 -1.44 -8.59 -9.71
C VAL A 132 -1.89 -9.31 -8.44
N HIS A 133 -3.17 -9.23 -8.09
CA HIS A 133 -3.71 -9.97 -6.96
C HIS A 133 -3.87 -11.45 -7.32
N ILE A 134 -3.29 -12.33 -6.51
CA ILE A 134 -3.38 -13.78 -6.61
C ILE A 134 -4.25 -14.25 -5.44
N PHE A 135 -5.45 -14.72 -5.76
CA PHE A 135 -6.45 -15.18 -4.78
C PHE A 135 -6.93 -16.61 -5.14
N PRO A 136 -7.54 -17.35 -4.19
CA PRO A 136 -7.76 -18.80 -4.31
C PRO A 136 -8.65 -19.20 -5.50
N GLU A 137 -9.65 -18.39 -5.83
CA GLU A 137 -10.62 -18.67 -6.90
C GLU A 137 -10.09 -18.36 -8.29
N ALA A 138 -8.98 -17.61 -8.39
CA ALA A 138 -8.33 -17.37 -9.65
C ALA A 138 -7.70 -18.70 -10.09
N LYS A 139 -8.26 -19.33 -11.14
CA LYS A 139 -7.69 -20.50 -11.83
C LYS A 139 -6.37 -20.15 -12.57
N ASN A 140 -5.48 -19.45 -11.88
CA ASN A 140 -4.19 -19.00 -12.37
C ASN A 140 -3.23 -20.18 -12.25
N GLY A 141 -3.20 -21.01 -13.30
CA GLY A 141 -2.53 -22.31 -13.37
C GLY A 141 -1.01 -22.35 -13.15
N TYR A 142 -0.40 -21.31 -12.58
CA TYR A 142 1.03 -21.24 -12.31
C TYR A 142 1.41 -20.54 -10.98
N ARG A 143 0.45 -20.12 -10.15
CA ARG A 143 0.76 -19.19 -9.02
C ARG A 143 0.13 -19.47 -7.66
N GLY A 144 -0.95 -20.25 -7.59
CA GLY A 144 -1.49 -20.72 -6.32
C GLY A 144 -0.71 -21.96 -5.87
N GLY A 145 -0.02 -21.91 -4.73
CA GLY A 145 0.66 -23.11 -4.20
C GLY A 145 1.83 -22.81 -3.29
N TYR A 146 2.93 -22.26 -3.83
CA TYR A 146 4.15 -22.01 -3.04
C TYR A 146 4.00 -20.80 -2.12
N TRP A 147 3.43 -19.71 -2.64
CA TRP A 147 3.23 -18.44 -1.91
C TRP A 147 1.88 -18.38 -1.19
N GLY A 148 1.24 -19.54 -0.97
CA GLY A 148 -0.11 -19.62 -0.43
C GLY A 148 -1.18 -19.24 -1.46
N THR A 149 -2.31 -18.74 -0.96
CA THR A 149 -3.53 -18.53 -1.75
C THR A 149 -4.01 -17.09 -1.82
N ASP A 150 -3.45 -16.17 -1.03
CA ASP A 150 -3.83 -14.75 -1.04
C ASP A 150 -2.60 -13.86 -0.88
N TYR A 151 -2.19 -13.23 -1.97
CA TYR A 151 -1.06 -12.30 -2.01
C TYR A 151 -1.10 -11.41 -3.25
N TRP A 152 -0.36 -10.31 -3.22
CA TRP A 152 -0.09 -9.46 -4.38
C TRP A 152 1.27 -9.79 -4.97
N TRP A 153 1.31 -9.96 -6.28
CA TRP A 153 2.55 -10.01 -7.06
C TRP A 153 2.79 -8.65 -7.72
N VAL A 154 3.77 -7.91 -7.22
CA VAL A 154 4.13 -6.58 -7.74
C VAL A 154 5.41 -6.70 -8.55
N ARG A 155 5.43 -6.10 -9.74
CA ARG A 155 6.59 -6.12 -10.64
C ARG A 155 6.99 -4.71 -11.04
N ASP A 156 8.29 -4.48 -11.12
CA ASP A 156 8.83 -3.30 -11.81
C ASP A 156 8.92 -3.61 -13.31
N ALA A 157 8.07 -2.95 -14.09
CA ALA A 157 8.13 -3.02 -15.54
C ALA A 157 9.01 -1.90 -16.07
N GLY A 158 10.08 -2.29 -16.77
CA GLY A 158 10.99 -1.36 -17.41
C GLY A 158 10.33 -0.53 -18.53
N PRO A 159 11.04 0.49 -19.05
CA PRO A 159 10.55 1.36 -20.13
C PRO A 159 10.26 0.60 -21.44
N GLU A 160 10.86 -0.57 -21.62
CA GLU A 160 10.64 -1.45 -22.75
C GLU A 160 9.75 -2.61 -22.27
N PHE A 161 8.47 -2.57 -22.69
CA PHE A 161 7.47 -3.59 -22.39
C PHE A 161 8.06 -4.99 -22.62
N GLY A 162 8.24 -5.75 -21.53
CA GLY A 162 8.72 -7.15 -21.59
C GLY A 162 9.94 -7.44 -20.72
N SER A 163 10.65 -6.43 -20.20
CA SER A 163 11.69 -6.64 -19.19
C SER A 163 11.18 -6.30 -17.80
N TYR A 164 11.10 -7.30 -16.92
CA TYR A 164 10.87 -7.10 -15.48
C TYR A 164 12.22 -7.11 -14.79
N ARG A 165 12.53 -6.05 -14.06
CA ARG A 165 13.79 -5.96 -13.31
C ARG A 165 13.67 -6.68 -11.98
N ASP A 166 12.59 -6.39 -11.28
CA ASP A 166 12.33 -6.90 -9.94
C ASP A 166 10.88 -7.38 -9.84
N SER A 167 10.67 -8.34 -8.93
CA SER A 167 9.36 -8.90 -8.62
C SER A 167 9.26 -9.14 -7.12
N TYR A 168 8.06 -8.96 -6.59
CA TYR A 168 7.81 -8.96 -5.15
C TYR A 168 6.51 -9.70 -4.83
N ILE A 169 6.51 -10.42 -3.72
CA ILE A 169 5.34 -11.04 -3.12
C ILE A 169 4.97 -10.24 -1.88
N ILE A 170 3.73 -9.76 -1.80
CA ILE A 170 3.22 -8.96 -0.69
C ILE A 170 1.98 -9.64 -0.12
N TYR A 171 2.00 -9.95 1.16
CA TYR A 171 0.88 -10.57 1.86
C TYR A 171 -0.10 -9.53 2.42
N PRO A 172 -1.33 -9.94 2.82
CA PRO A 172 -2.32 -9.04 3.40
C PRO A 172 -1.85 -8.25 4.64
N ASP A 173 -0.87 -8.77 5.37
CA ASP A 173 -0.27 -8.10 6.55
C ASP A 173 0.89 -7.13 6.19
N GLY A 174 1.16 -6.93 4.89
CA GLY A 174 2.25 -6.10 4.38
C GLY A 174 3.60 -6.80 4.31
N ASN A 175 3.72 -8.07 4.75
CA ASN A 175 4.98 -8.79 4.64
C ASN A 175 5.38 -8.91 3.17
N THR A 176 6.59 -8.44 2.86
CA THR A 176 7.08 -8.34 1.49
C THR A 176 8.36 -9.13 1.29
N THR A 177 8.39 -9.94 0.24
CA THR A 177 9.57 -10.71 -0.19
C THR A 177 9.96 -10.33 -1.61
N LYS A 178 11.23 -9.95 -1.81
CA LYS A 178 11.81 -9.72 -3.14
C LYS A 178 12.20 -11.07 -3.77
N LEU A 179 11.77 -11.30 -5.00
CA LEU A 179 12.09 -12.49 -5.79
C LEU A 179 13.42 -12.32 -6.51
N LYS A 180 14.12 -13.44 -6.75
CA LYS A 180 15.31 -13.46 -7.60
C LYS A 180 14.89 -13.33 -9.07
N ILE A 181 15.71 -12.62 -9.85
CA ILE A 181 15.51 -12.50 -11.30
C ILE A 181 15.56 -13.89 -11.93
N GLY A 182 14.57 -14.23 -12.76
CA GLY A 182 14.49 -15.52 -13.44
C GLY A 182 13.88 -16.65 -12.60
N ASP A 183 13.36 -16.35 -11.42
CA ASP A 183 12.73 -17.32 -10.51
C ASP A 183 11.21 -17.10 -10.47
N PRO A 184 10.43 -17.64 -11.43
CA PRO A 184 8.97 -17.53 -11.42
C PRO A 184 8.32 -18.42 -10.35
N THR A 185 9.07 -19.39 -9.83
CA THR A 185 8.66 -20.40 -8.87
C THR A 185 9.92 -20.96 -8.21
N VAL A 186 10.05 -20.87 -6.89
CA VAL A 186 10.70 -21.99 -6.20
C VAL A 186 9.55 -22.99 -6.04
N GLY A 187 9.37 -24.01 -6.88
CA GLY A 187 10.27 -24.54 -7.92
C GLY A 187 9.59 -25.02 -9.20
#